data_AF-A0A943RQQ7-F1
#
_entry.id   AF-A0A943RQQ7-F1
#
_cell.length_a   1.000
_cell.length_b   1.000
_cell.length_c   1.000
_cell.angle_alpha   90.00
_cell.angle_beta   90.00
_cell.angle_gamma   90.00
#
_symmetry.space_group_name_H-M   'P 1'
#
loop_
_entity.id
_entity.type
_entity.pdbx_description
1 polymer ?
#
loop_
_entity_poly.entity_id
_entity_poly.type
_entity_poly.pdbx_seq_one_letter_code
_entity_poly.pdbx_strand_id
1 'polypeptide(L)'
;MADNIPIMLNTIAGGSTGSEFQISWNYEYICFTVDNNGIASVHWMSPIAVGDVVQENAVLKSFPEIMGVFEKMVRVQYEPMLNTRYPDGNIEINVDDIELCLMRVREPNGDGTTGLLVPAWVFYGHNIATHSTGEQSFDFSGGIAYRWPQAPIVLFAINAIDGSVINFTWGY
;
A
#
# COMPACT_ATOMS: atom_id res chain seq x y z
N MET A 1 5.97 -8.96 -11.69
CA MET A 1 6.83 -8.00 -12.41
C MET A 1 6.12 -7.64 -13.71
N ALA A 2 6.19 -6.38 -14.14
CA ALA A 2 5.79 -5.93 -15.47
C ALA A 2 7.06 -5.47 -16.20
N ASP A 3 7.39 -6.06 -17.33
CA ASP A 3 8.59 -5.74 -18.11
C ASP A 3 9.90 -5.71 -17.30
N ASN A 4 10.08 -6.71 -16.41
CA ASN A 4 11.20 -6.83 -15.47
C ASN A 4 11.28 -5.73 -14.38
N ILE A 5 10.25 -4.89 -14.25
CA ILE A 5 10.13 -3.94 -13.16
C ILE A 5 9.30 -4.59 -12.04
N PRO A 6 9.76 -4.54 -10.77
CA PRO A 6 8.97 -4.98 -9.63
C PRO A 6 7.62 -4.28 -9.59
N ILE A 7 6.57 -5.01 -9.18
CA ILE A 7 5.25 -4.44 -8.90
C ILE A 7 5.09 -4.48 -7.39
N MET A 8 4.49 -3.44 -6.82
CA MET A 8 4.17 -3.36 -5.39
C MET A 8 3.50 -4.64 -4.89
N LEU A 9 3.95 -5.12 -3.74
CA LEU A 9 3.39 -6.28 -3.06
C LEU A 9 2.49 -5.82 -1.91
N ASN A 10 1.21 -6.17 -1.96
CA ASN A 10 0.32 -5.93 -0.83
C ASN A 10 0.09 -7.23 -0.06
N THR A 11 0.55 -7.27 1.19
CA THR A 11 0.44 -8.44 2.09
C THR A 11 -0.93 -8.52 2.78
N ILE A 12 -1.72 -7.44 2.75
CA ILE A 12 -3.08 -7.44 3.27
C ILE A 12 -4.04 -7.86 2.16
N ALA A 13 -4.74 -8.98 2.37
CA ALA A 13 -5.77 -9.46 1.46
C ALA A 13 -6.92 -8.43 1.34
N GLY A 14 -6.98 -7.72 0.22
CA GLY A 14 -8.08 -6.82 -0.10
C GLY A 14 -7.67 -5.66 -1.00
N GLY A 15 -8.44 -5.42 -2.07
CA GLY A 15 -8.55 -4.07 -2.64
C GLY A 15 -9.79 -3.37 -2.11
N SER A 16 -10.07 -2.18 -2.64
CA SER A 16 -11.28 -1.42 -2.33
C SER A 16 -12.52 -2.32 -2.43
N THR A 17 -13.24 -2.44 -1.31
CA THR A 17 -14.67 -2.69 -1.33
C THR A 17 -15.28 -1.47 -2.00
N GLY A 18 -15.64 -1.60 -3.27
CA GLY A 18 -16.38 -0.55 -3.95
C GLY A 18 -17.62 -0.18 -3.13
N SER A 19 -17.98 1.10 -3.12
CA SER A 19 -19.34 1.48 -2.74
C SER A 19 -20.34 0.80 -3.70
N GLU A 20 -21.64 0.87 -3.43
CA GLU A 20 -22.69 0.34 -4.32
C GLU A 20 -22.59 0.83 -5.78
N PHE A 21 -21.76 1.85 -6.06
CA PHE A 21 -21.54 2.47 -7.36
C PHE A 21 -20.13 2.29 -7.95
N GLN A 22 -19.23 1.52 -7.32
CA GLN A 22 -17.88 1.26 -7.85
C GLN A 22 -17.58 -0.23 -7.97
N ILE A 23 -17.02 -0.63 -9.11
CA ILE A 23 -16.54 -2.01 -9.32
C ILE A 23 -15.32 -2.25 -8.43
N SER A 24 -15.37 -3.30 -7.61
CA SER A 24 -14.21 -3.75 -6.83
C SER A 24 -13.10 -4.21 -7.77
N TRP A 25 -11.89 -3.72 -7.53
CA TRP A 25 -10.70 -4.04 -8.31
C TRP A 25 -9.56 -4.35 -7.34
N ASN A 26 -9.47 -5.63 -6.96
CA ASN A 26 -8.49 -6.07 -5.98
C ASN A 26 -7.07 -6.04 -6.56
N TYR A 27 -6.07 -5.86 -5.70
CA TYR A 27 -4.68 -6.09 -6.11
C TYR A 27 -4.48 -7.57 -6.40
N GLU A 28 -3.58 -7.85 -7.34
CA GLU A 28 -3.17 -9.19 -7.67
C GLU A 28 -2.46 -9.84 -6.47
N TYR A 29 -2.76 -11.11 -6.19
CA TYR A 29 -2.00 -11.89 -5.22
C TYR A 29 -1.93 -13.36 -5.60
N ILE A 30 -0.89 -14.03 -5.11
CA ILE A 30 -0.71 -15.48 -5.23
C ILE A 30 -0.54 -16.04 -3.82
N CYS A 31 -1.35 -17.02 -3.46
CA CYS A 31 -1.28 -17.74 -2.19
C CYS A 31 -0.95 -19.22 -2.44
N PHE A 32 -0.06 -19.76 -1.62
CA PHE A 32 0.33 -21.16 -1.64
C PHE A 32 -0.12 -21.84 -0.34
N THR A 33 -0.77 -22.99 -0.46
CA THR A 33 -0.96 -23.89 0.69
C THR A 33 0.13 -24.96 0.62
N VAL A 34 0.85 -25.15 1.72
CA VAL A 34 1.94 -26.13 1.81
C VAL A 34 1.62 -27.13 2.90
N ASP A 35 1.83 -28.42 2.61
CA ASP A 35 1.74 -29.52 3.56
C ASP A 35 3.04 -30.33 3.62
N ASN A 36 3.03 -31.45 4.33
CA ASN A 36 4.22 -32.30 4.52
C ASN A 36 4.78 -32.91 3.21
N ASN A 37 4.01 -32.89 2.13
CA ASN A 37 4.39 -33.41 0.81
C ASN A 37 4.78 -32.29 -0.18
N GLY A 38 4.76 -31.03 0.25
CA GLY A 38 5.09 -29.86 -0.58
C GLY A 38 3.87 -28.96 -0.83
N ILE A 39 3.78 -28.36 -2.01
CA ILE A 39 2.69 -27.43 -2.36
C ILE A 39 1.41 -28.23 -2.59
N ALA A 40 0.44 -28.05 -1.71
CA ALA A 40 -0.89 -28.65 -1.78
C ALA A 40 -1.83 -27.86 -2.70
N SER A 41 -1.74 -26.52 -2.71
CA SER A 41 -2.54 -25.69 -3.63
C SER A 41 -1.87 -24.36 -3.97
N VAL A 42 -2.27 -23.79 -5.12
CA VAL A 42 -1.92 -22.43 -5.55
C VAL A 42 -3.21 -21.69 -5.89
N HIS A 43 -3.39 -20.50 -5.32
CA HIS A 43 -4.49 -19.60 -5.60
C HIS A 43 -3.93 -18.31 -6.18
N TRP A 44 -4.20 -18.06 -7.46
CA TRP A 44 -3.84 -16.82 -8.13
C TRP A 44 -5.09 -16.00 -8.40
N MET A 45 -5.12 -14.77 -7.92
CA MET A 45 -6.32 -13.94 -7.87
C MET A 45 -6.04 -12.54 -8.39
N SER A 46 -7.03 -11.99 -9.09
CA SER A 46 -7.01 -10.63 -9.66
C SER A 46 -5.78 -10.31 -10.52
N PRO A 47 -5.39 -11.19 -11.46
CA PRO A 47 -4.28 -10.91 -12.37
C PRO A 47 -4.55 -9.65 -13.19
N ILE A 48 -3.51 -8.84 -13.39
CA ILE A 48 -3.59 -7.67 -14.27
C ILE A 48 -3.03 -7.99 -15.66
N ALA A 49 -3.67 -7.44 -16.69
CA ALA A 49 -3.09 -7.39 -18.03
C ALA A 49 -2.30 -6.08 -18.15
N VAL A 50 -1.00 -6.17 -18.48
CA VAL A 50 -0.17 -5.00 -18.74
C VAL A 50 -0.48 -4.53 -20.16
N GLY A 51 -0.91 -3.26 -20.28
CA GLY A 51 -1.22 -2.60 -21.54
C GLY A 51 -0.01 -1.85 -22.11
N ASP A 52 -0.30 -0.84 -22.91
CA ASP A 52 0.73 -0.03 -23.57
C ASP A 52 1.43 0.92 -22.59
N VAL A 53 2.68 1.27 -22.92
CA VAL A 53 3.44 2.30 -22.21
C VAL A 53 2.88 3.67 -22.55
N VAL A 54 2.34 4.37 -21.56
CA VAL A 54 1.79 5.74 -21.72
C VAL A 54 2.89 6.78 -21.79
N GLN A 55 3.99 6.59 -21.05
CA GLN A 55 5.12 7.51 -21.03
C GLN A 55 6.44 6.75 -20.87
N GLU A 56 7.29 6.87 -21.88
CA GLU A 56 8.67 6.42 -21.86
C GLU A 56 9.56 7.41 -21.09
N ASN A 57 10.60 6.90 -20.42
CA ASN A 57 11.64 7.71 -19.76
C ASN A 57 11.10 8.82 -18.83
N ALA A 58 10.10 8.50 -18.01
CA ALA A 58 9.56 9.44 -17.03
C ALA A 58 10.67 9.94 -16.09
N VAL A 59 10.72 11.27 -15.89
CA VAL A 59 11.68 11.89 -14.97
C VAL A 59 11.20 11.67 -13.56
N LEU A 60 12.00 10.94 -12.77
CA LEU A 60 11.69 10.65 -11.38
C LEU A 60 12.33 11.70 -10.46
N LYS A 61 11.62 12.02 -9.39
CA LYS A 61 12.16 12.73 -8.24
C LYS A 61 13.28 11.93 -7.60
N SER A 62 14.26 12.66 -7.07
CA SER A 62 15.36 12.07 -6.33
C SER A 62 14.87 11.46 -5.01
N PHE A 63 15.58 10.44 -4.53
CA PHE A 63 15.25 9.81 -3.25
C PHE A 63 15.19 10.83 -2.07
N PRO A 64 16.09 11.82 -1.94
CA PRO A 64 15.95 12.86 -0.91
C PRO A 64 14.66 13.69 -1.00
N GLU A 65 14.19 14.03 -2.20
CA GLU A 65 12.91 14.72 -2.36
C GLU A 65 11.75 13.85 -1.87
N ILE A 66 11.78 12.55 -2.19
CA ILE A 66 10.76 11.58 -1.77
C ILE A 66 10.77 11.41 -0.25
N MET A 67 11.95 11.35 0.38
CA MET A 67 12.06 11.30 1.84
C MET A 67 11.49 12.56 2.50
N GLY A 68 11.72 13.74 1.92
CA GLY A 68 11.11 14.99 2.39
C GLY A 68 9.57 14.98 2.30
N VAL A 69 9.00 14.34 1.27
CA VAL A 69 7.56 14.12 1.18
C VAL A 69 7.09 13.14 2.27
N PHE A 70 7.76 12.00 2.44
CA PHE A 70 7.41 10.99 3.43
C PHE A 70 7.38 11.58 4.85
N GLU A 71 8.45 12.27 5.27
CA GLU A 71 8.56 12.87 6.62
C GLU A 71 7.44 13.87 6.92
N LYS A 72 7.00 14.62 5.91
CA LYS A 72 5.88 15.55 6.04
C LYS A 72 4.55 14.78 6.11
N MET A 73 4.33 13.85 5.20
CA MET A 73 3.02 13.23 5.02
C MET A 73 2.71 12.16 6.07
N VAL A 74 3.71 11.49 6.62
CA VAL A 74 3.53 10.57 7.76
C VAL A 74 2.88 11.30 8.94
N ARG A 75 3.30 12.54 9.23
CA ARG A 75 2.68 13.37 10.28
C ARG A 75 1.24 13.71 9.96
N VAL A 76 0.99 14.17 8.74
CA VAL A 76 -0.37 14.52 8.26
C VAL A 76 -1.33 13.33 8.40
N GLN A 77 -0.85 12.11 8.13
CA GLN A 77 -1.67 10.91 8.21
C GLN A 77 -1.91 10.44 9.65
N TYR A 78 -0.88 10.38 10.49
CA TYR A 78 -0.96 9.71 11.79
C TYR A 78 -1.19 10.65 12.98
N GLU A 79 -0.71 11.91 12.96
CA GLU A 79 -0.88 12.84 14.09
C GLU A 79 -2.36 13.11 14.45
N PRO A 80 -3.30 13.28 13.49
CA PRO A 80 -4.72 13.46 13.82
C PRO A 80 -5.34 12.26 14.57
N MET A 81 -4.77 11.06 14.42
CA MET A 81 -5.25 9.86 15.10
C MET A 81 -4.97 9.89 16.61
N LEU A 82 -3.93 10.61 17.04
CA LEU A 82 -3.63 10.82 18.46
C LEU A 82 -4.71 11.64 19.18
N ASN A 83 -5.51 12.43 18.46
CA ASN A 83 -6.61 13.20 19.03
C ASN A 83 -7.97 12.48 18.91
N THR A 84 -8.07 11.45 18.08
CA THR A 84 -9.37 10.84 17.70
C THR A 84 -9.48 9.37 18.07
N ARG A 85 -8.49 8.54 17.71
CA ARG A 85 -8.51 7.08 17.90
C ARG A 85 -7.63 6.62 19.06
N TYR A 86 -6.53 7.34 19.32
CA TYR A 86 -5.55 7.01 20.35
C TYR A 86 -5.27 8.21 21.28
N PRO A 87 -6.30 8.80 21.93
CA PRO A 87 -6.13 9.92 22.84
C PRO A 87 -5.15 9.58 23.97
N ASP A 88 -4.23 10.51 24.24
CA ASP A 88 -3.15 10.39 25.23
C ASP A 88 -2.24 9.16 25.02
N GLY A 89 -2.28 8.58 23.81
CA GLY A 89 -1.46 7.45 23.39
C GLY A 89 -0.24 7.88 22.57
N ASN A 90 0.35 6.91 21.88
CA ASN A 90 1.40 7.14 20.89
C ASN A 90 1.18 6.26 19.66
N ILE A 91 1.81 6.66 18.56
CA ILE A 91 1.88 5.87 17.32
C ILE A 91 3.35 5.83 16.90
N GLU A 92 3.90 4.62 16.80
CA GLU A 92 5.22 4.34 16.28
C GLU A 92 5.10 3.87 14.82
N ILE A 93 5.93 4.42 13.94
CA ILE A 93 6.01 4.04 12.52
C ILE A 93 7.41 3.51 12.26
N ASN A 94 7.50 2.21 11.95
CA ASN A 94 8.74 1.51 11.69
C ASN A 94 8.77 1.13 10.21
N VAL A 95 9.72 1.71 9.46
CA VAL A 95 9.93 1.37 8.05
C VAL A 95 11.05 0.34 7.97
N ASP A 96 10.74 -0.82 7.42
CA ASP A 96 11.68 -1.93 7.27
C ASP A 96 12.35 -1.92 5.88
N ASP A 97 11.61 -1.51 4.85
CA ASP A 97 12.11 -1.47 3.48
C ASP A 97 11.49 -0.35 2.66
N ILE A 98 12.23 0.14 1.67
CA ILE A 98 11.81 1.19 0.74
C ILE A 98 12.18 0.77 -0.68
N GLU A 99 11.16 0.49 -1.49
CA GLU A 99 11.35 -0.02 -2.85
C GLU A 99 10.82 0.95 -3.91
N LEU A 100 11.56 1.10 -5.01
CA LEU A 100 11.04 1.71 -6.23
C LEU A 100 10.42 0.62 -7.10
N CYS A 101 9.10 0.64 -7.24
CA CYS A 101 8.34 -0.35 -8.01
C CYS A 101 7.21 0.32 -8.80
N LEU A 102 6.59 -0.43 -9.71
CA LEU A 102 5.33 -0.01 -10.31
C LEU A 102 4.17 -0.27 -9.35
N MET A 103 3.33 0.74 -9.18
CA MET A 103 2.11 0.66 -8.40
C MET A 103 0.90 0.98 -9.27
N ARG A 104 -0.14 0.16 -9.16
CA ARG A 104 -1.40 0.37 -9.86
C ARG A 104 -2.21 1.48 -9.20
N VAL A 105 -2.62 2.47 -9.99
CA VAL A 105 -3.56 3.52 -9.59
C VAL A 105 -4.80 3.48 -10.49
N ARG A 106 -5.96 3.80 -9.91
CA ARG A 106 -7.19 3.99 -10.67
C ARG A 106 -7.15 5.35 -11.35
N GLU A 107 -7.59 5.41 -12.60
CA GLU A 107 -7.84 6.68 -13.26
C GLU A 107 -9.19 7.25 -12.80
N PRO A 108 -9.26 8.56 -12.47
CA PRO A 108 -10.52 9.21 -12.16
C PRO A 108 -11.50 9.06 -13.33
N ASN A 109 -12.72 8.59 -13.05
CA ASN A 109 -13.79 8.36 -14.03
C ASN A 109 -13.50 7.26 -15.08
N GLY A 110 -12.56 6.35 -14.83
CA GLY A 110 -12.38 5.16 -15.66
C GLY A 110 -13.53 4.16 -15.58
N ASP A 111 -13.46 3.07 -16.36
CA ASP A 111 -14.48 2.00 -16.39
C ASP A 111 -14.55 1.15 -15.10
N GLY A 112 -13.67 1.42 -14.13
CA GLY A 112 -13.58 0.73 -12.85
C GLY A 112 -12.73 -0.54 -12.88
N THR A 113 -12.21 -0.94 -14.04
CA THR A 113 -11.39 -2.14 -14.26
C THR A 113 -10.06 -1.88 -14.97
N THR A 114 -9.82 -0.64 -15.37
CA THR A 114 -8.58 -0.14 -15.97
C THR A 114 -7.92 0.93 -15.09
N GLY A 115 -6.63 1.16 -15.34
CA GLY A 115 -5.83 2.15 -14.62
C GLY A 115 -4.38 2.14 -15.07
N LEU A 116 -3.55 2.94 -14.40
CA LEU A 116 -2.14 3.13 -14.75
C LEU A 116 -1.23 2.38 -13.77
N LEU A 117 -0.15 1.82 -14.29
CA LEU A 117 1.02 1.47 -13.48
C LEU A 117 1.95 2.67 -13.45
N VAL A 118 2.11 3.28 -12.28
CA VAL A 118 3.01 4.43 -12.08
C VAL A 118 4.23 4.01 -11.27
N PRO A 119 5.42 4.56 -11.56
CA PRO A 119 6.58 4.34 -10.69
C PRO A 119 6.30 5.00 -9.34
N ALA A 120 6.49 4.26 -8.26
CA ALA A 120 6.25 4.71 -6.91
C ALA A 120 7.34 4.21 -5.97
N TRP A 121 7.71 5.05 -5.02
CA TRP A 121 8.47 4.64 -3.84
C TRP A 121 7.50 4.14 -2.79
N VAL A 122 7.60 2.86 -2.45
CA VAL A 122 6.73 2.17 -1.51
C VAL A 122 7.50 1.88 -0.22
N PHE A 123 6.92 2.28 0.90
CA PHE A 123 7.49 2.15 2.23
C PHE A 123 6.78 1.01 2.94
N TYR A 124 7.52 -0.06 3.20
CA TYR A 124 7.01 -1.25 3.90
C TYR A 124 7.44 -1.24 5.36
N GLY A 125 6.57 -1.74 6.23
CA GLY A 125 6.92 -1.97 7.62
C GLY A 125 5.70 -2.08 8.52
N HIS A 126 5.80 -1.50 9.71
CA HIS A 126 4.83 -1.65 10.78
C HIS A 126 4.39 -0.30 11.36
N ASN A 127 3.12 -0.22 11.74
CA ASN A 127 2.63 0.84 12.60
C ASN A 127 2.10 0.24 13.90
N ILE A 128 2.44 0.87 15.03
CA ILE A 128 2.08 0.37 16.36
C ILE A 128 1.46 1.54 17.11
N ALA A 129 0.18 1.42 17.44
CA ALA A 129 -0.49 2.40 18.27
C ALA A 129 -0.63 1.87 19.69
N THR A 130 -0.17 2.64 20.66
CA THR A 130 -0.30 2.32 22.09
C THR A 130 -1.31 3.26 22.72
N HIS A 131 -2.39 2.70 23.27
CA HIS A 131 -3.38 3.45 24.05
C HIS A 131 -2.79 3.90 25.39
N SER A 132 -3.39 4.92 26.01
CA SER A 132 -3.00 5.38 27.35
C SER A 132 -3.12 4.30 28.44
N THR A 133 -3.92 3.26 28.21
CA THR A 133 -4.05 2.07 29.07
C THR A 133 -2.90 1.07 28.90
N GLY A 134 -2.04 1.25 27.90
CA GLY A 134 -0.97 0.33 27.52
C GLY A 134 -1.38 -0.76 26.52
N GLU A 135 -2.65 -0.81 26.10
CA GLU A 135 -3.09 -1.73 25.04
C GLU A 135 -2.49 -1.31 23.68
N GLN A 136 -2.01 -2.30 22.92
CA GLN A 136 -1.38 -2.07 21.62
C GLN A 136 -2.23 -2.58 20.47
N SER A 137 -2.28 -1.79 19.41
CA SER A 137 -2.84 -2.14 18.10
C SER A 137 -1.72 -2.13 17.07
N PHE A 138 -1.61 -3.20 16.30
CA PHE A 138 -0.54 -3.42 15.31
C PHE A 138 -1.09 -3.35 13.88
N ASP A 139 -0.27 -2.85 12.97
CA ASP A 139 -0.42 -2.92 11.51
C ASP A 139 -1.81 -2.49 11.03
N PHE A 140 -2.27 -1.36 11.57
CA PHE A 140 -3.55 -0.82 11.21
C PHE A 140 -3.55 -0.20 9.82
N SER A 141 -4.50 -0.64 9.00
CA SER A 141 -4.65 -0.27 7.60
C SER A 141 -6.13 -0.45 7.19
N GLY A 142 -6.65 0.43 6.35
CA GLY A 142 -8.05 0.36 5.90
C GLY A 142 -9.10 0.38 7.03
N GLY A 143 -8.75 0.96 8.19
CA GLY A 143 -9.59 1.00 9.39
C GLY A 143 -9.46 -0.22 10.32
N ILE A 144 -8.89 -1.32 9.85
CA ILE A 144 -8.67 -2.55 10.61
C ILE A 144 -7.35 -2.44 11.37
N ALA A 145 -7.25 -3.04 12.57
CA ALA A 145 -6.02 -3.16 13.34
C ALA A 145 -5.93 -4.58 13.94
N TYR A 146 -4.72 -5.06 14.16
CA TYR A 146 -4.46 -6.41 14.68
C TYR A 146 -3.99 -6.38 16.13
N ARG A 147 -4.21 -7.47 16.85
CA ARG A 147 -3.74 -7.66 18.24
C ARG A 147 -2.30 -8.16 18.33
N TRP A 148 -1.67 -8.48 17.20
CA TRP A 148 -0.29 -8.95 17.09
C TRP A 148 0.31 -8.49 15.74
N PRO A 149 1.64 -8.31 15.65
CA PRO A 149 2.31 -7.96 14.40
C PRO A 149 2.00 -8.96 13.27
N GLN A 150 1.75 -8.44 12.09
CA GLN A 150 1.58 -9.17 10.83
C GLN A 150 2.90 -9.19 10.05
N ALA A 151 2.86 -9.64 8.79
CA ALA A 151 3.93 -9.35 7.84
C ALA A 151 3.96 -7.82 7.54
N PRO A 152 5.10 -7.25 7.12
CA PRO A 152 5.20 -5.84 6.76
C PRO A 152 4.09 -5.42 5.81
N ILE A 153 3.45 -4.29 6.13
CA ILE A 153 2.36 -3.71 5.35
C ILE A 153 2.88 -2.51 4.54
N VAL A 154 2.12 -2.09 3.54
CA VAL A 154 2.36 -0.80 2.87
C VAL A 154 1.97 0.33 3.82
N LEU A 155 2.96 1.03 4.36
CA LEU A 155 2.76 2.20 5.22
C LEU A 155 2.46 3.45 4.40
N PHE A 156 3.18 3.62 3.29
CA PHE A 156 3.10 4.75 2.39
C PHE A 156 3.48 4.35 0.98
N ALA A 157 2.86 5.01 -0.01
CA ALA A 157 3.30 4.96 -1.39
C ALA A 157 3.30 6.38 -1.96
N ILE A 158 4.41 6.77 -2.59
CA ILE A 158 4.60 8.11 -3.14
C ILE A 158 4.92 7.96 -4.62
N ASN A 159 4.15 8.61 -5.48
CA ASN A 159 4.42 8.64 -6.91
C ASN A 159 5.78 9.29 -7.16
N ALA A 160 6.64 8.55 -7.87
CA ALA A 160 8.02 8.94 -8.08
C ALA A 160 8.15 10.10 -9.10
N ILE A 161 7.13 10.40 -9.89
CA ILE A 161 7.14 11.49 -10.89
C ILE A 161 6.81 12.82 -10.23
N ASP A 162 5.70 12.89 -9.48
CA ASP A 162 5.17 14.16 -8.96
C ASP A 162 5.28 14.33 -7.43
N GLY A 163 5.58 13.25 -6.69
CA GLY A 163 5.68 13.27 -5.23
C GLY A 163 4.32 13.27 -4.52
N SER A 164 3.22 12.96 -5.21
CA SER A 164 1.90 12.79 -4.61
C SER A 164 1.81 11.48 -3.83
N VAL A 165 1.05 11.49 -2.72
CA VAL A 165 0.77 10.29 -1.93
C VAL A 165 -0.33 9.49 -2.63
N ILE A 166 -0.07 8.21 -2.89
CA ILE A 166 -1.03 7.31 -3.49
C ILE A 166 -1.84 6.65 -2.37
N ASN A 167 -3.16 6.81 -2.40
CA ASN A 167 -4.03 6.02 -1.53
C ASN A 167 -4.16 4.62 -2.15
N PHE A 168 -3.48 3.63 -1.59
CA PHE A 168 -3.52 2.27 -2.15
C PHE A 168 -4.92 1.65 -2.13
N THR A 169 -5.85 2.12 -1.30
CA THR A 169 -7.24 1.63 -1.31
C THR A 169 -7.99 2.22 -2.50
N TRP A 170 -7.91 3.54 -2.73
CA TRP A 170 -8.81 4.26 -3.65
C TRP A 170 -8.14 4.82 -4.93
N GLY A 171 -6.81 4.88 -4.98
CA GLY A 171 -6.05 5.55 -6.04
C GLY A 171 -5.82 7.03 -5.73
N TYR A 172 -6.07 7.89 -6.72
CA TYR A 172 -6.07 9.35 -6.60
C TYR A 172 -7.48 9.90 -6.41
#